data_AF-A0AAX3KLC5-F1
#
_entry.id   AF-A0AAX3KLC5-F1
#
_cell.length_a   1.000
_cell.length_b   1.000
_cell.length_c   1.000
_cell.angle_alpha   90.00
_cell.angle_beta   90.00
_cell.angle_gamma   90.00
#
_symmetry.space_group_name_H-M   'P 1'
#
loop_
_entity.id
_entity.type
_entity.pdbx_description
1 polymer ?
#
loop_
_entity_poly.entity_id
_entity_poly.type
_entity_poly.pdbx_seq_one_letter_code
_entity_poly.pdbx_strand_id
1 'polypeptide(L)'
;MTTPLVTSMQRFTTSGVSYQVEAGTSCSAALAAAGSILSGVNILLGSLIDEADEQSCQLFAIRTLTMQVEALIDSVEAPIRGAEDLAPQNPTSLVRGAEVPS
;
A
#
# COMPACT_ATOMS: atom_id res chain seq x y z
N MET A 1 24.27 9.01 10.62
CA MET A 1 23.37 7.85 10.49
C MET A 1 22.22 8.28 9.61
N THR A 2 22.06 7.68 8.43
CA THR A 2 20.91 7.93 7.55
C THR A 2 19.83 6.91 7.85
N THR A 3 18.64 7.38 8.17
CA THR A 3 17.50 6.53 8.53
C THR A 3 17.08 5.69 7.32
N PRO A 4 16.92 4.37 7.45
CA PRO A 4 16.47 3.54 6.34
C PRO A 4 15.03 3.88 5.96
N LEU A 5 14.76 3.90 4.65
CA LEU A 5 13.42 4.08 4.07
C LEU A 5 12.86 2.72 3.66
N VAL A 6 12.63 1.88 4.66
CA VAL A 6 12.01 0.56 4.52
C VAL A 6 10.86 0.42 5.49
N THR A 7 9.98 -0.54 5.24
CA THR A 7 8.91 -0.90 6.17
C THR A 7 9.48 -1.28 7.53
N SER A 8 8.74 -0.92 8.57
CA SER A 8 8.98 -1.40 9.93
C SER A 8 7.97 -2.48 10.27
N MET A 9 8.32 -3.36 11.21
CA MET A 9 7.39 -4.39 11.64
C MET A 9 6.21 -3.74 12.35
N GLN A 10 5.01 -3.86 11.77
CA GLN A 10 3.80 -3.32 12.36
C GLN A 10 2.67 -4.34 12.31
N ARG A 11 2.02 -4.53 13.46
CA ARG A 11 0.87 -5.41 13.60
C ARG A 11 -0.39 -4.59 13.80
N PHE A 12 -1.47 -5.01 13.17
CA PHE A 12 -2.78 -4.43 13.34
C PHE A 12 -3.86 -5.50 13.29
N THR A 13 -4.99 -5.24 13.94
CA THR A 13 -6.14 -6.16 13.95
C THR A 13 -7.35 -5.42 13.41
N THR A 14 -7.97 -5.99 12.39
CA THR A 14 -9.17 -5.45 11.75
C THR A 14 -10.21 -6.56 11.69
N SER A 15 -11.41 -6.31 12.21
CA SER A 15 -12.52 -7.28 12.21
C SER A 15 -12.15 -8.65 12.81
N GLY A 16 -11.28 -8.67 13.83
CA GLY A 16 -10.81 -9.89 14.48
C GLY A 16 -9.72 -10.66 13.72
N VAL A 17 -9.31 -10.20 12.54
CA VAL A 17 -8.19 -10.76 11.77
C VAL A 17 -6.92 -9.97 12.06
N SER A 18 -5.84 -10.68 12.37
CA SER A 18 -4.52 -10.08 12.60
C SER A 18 -3.71 -10.02 11.31
N TYR A 19 -3.13 -8.86 11.05
CA TYR A 19 -2.25 -8.60 9.93
C TYR A 19 -0.89 -8.12 10.43
N GLN A 20 0.15 -8.39 9.65
CA GLN A 20 1.51 -7.98 9.94
C GLN A 20 2.17 -7.45 8.66
N VAL A 21 2.76 -6.27 8.77
CA VAL A 21 3.75 -5.77 7.81
C VAL A 21 5.12 -6.21 8.32
N GLU A 22 5.87 -6.88 7.46
CA GLU A 22 7.25 -7.29 7.77
C GLU A 22 8.20 -6.10 7.63
N ALA A 23 9.26 -6.10 8.43
CA ALA A 23 10.32 -5.10 8.30
C ALA A 23 11.20 -5.35 7.08
N GLY A 24 11.79 -4.29 6.53
CA GLY A 24 12.84 -4.40 5.51
C GLY A 24 12.36 -4.57 4.07
N THR A 25 11.07 -4.33 3.79
CA THR A 25 10.59 -4.17 2.41
C THR A 25 10.70 -2.70 2.00
N SER A 26 10.95 -2.41 0.73
CA SER A 26 10.85 -1.03 0.24
C SER A 26 9.44 -0.48 0.47
N CYS A 27 9.34 0.74 0.98
CA CYS A 27 8.08 1.45 1.16
C CYS A 27 7.32 1.62 -0.17
N SER A 28 8.00 1.90 -1.29
CA SER A 28 7.34 1.97 -2.60
C SER A 28 6.76 0.62 -3.02
N ALA A 29 7.48 -0.49 -2.78
CA ALA A 29 6.94 -1.83 -3.04
C ALA A 29 5.72 -2.16 -2.16
N ALA A 30 5.73 -1.75 -0.89
CA ALA A 30 4.59 -1.92 0.00
C ALA A 30 3.36 -1.10 -0.47
N LEU A 31 3.58 0.12 -0.96
CA LEU A 31 2.51 0.96 -1.52
C LEU A 31 1.94 0.37 -2.81
N ALA A 32 2.78 -0.13 -3.72
CA ALA A 32 2.33 -0.81 -4.93
C ALA A 32 1.46 -2.05 -4.61
N ALA A 33 1.84 -2.81 -3.59
CA ALA A 33 1.04 -3.94 -3.10
C ALA A 33 -0.32 -3.47 -2.54
N ALA A 34 -0.34 -2.39 -1.75
CA ALA A 34 -1.58 -1.81 -1.23
C ALA A 34 -2.51 -1.31 -2.36
N GLY A 35 -1.96 -0.63 -3.37
CA GLY A 35 -2.69 -0.22 -4.58
C GLY A 35 -3.33 -1.42 -5.30
N SER A 36 -2.56 -2.49 -5.48
CA SER A 36 -3.06 -3.73 -6.11
C SER A 36 -4.22 -4.37 -5.32
N ILE A 37 -4.15 -4.37 -3.98
CA ILE A 37 -5.24 -4.85 -3.12
C ILE A 37 -6.50 -4.00 -3.31
N LEU A 38 -6.36 -2.66 -3.29
CA LEU A 38 -7.50 -1.74 -3.46
C LEU A 38 -8.13 -1.86 -4.84
N SER A 39 -7.32 -2.04 -5.88
CA SER A 39 -7.79 -2.30 -7.24
C SER A 39 -8.66 -3.57 -7.28
N GLY A 40 -8.23 -4.63 -6.61
CA GLY A 40 -9.01 -5.86 -6.43
C GLY A 40 -10.33 -5.64 -5.68
N VAL A 41 -10.33 -4.82 -4.62
CA VAL A 41 -11.55 -4.42 -3.90
C VAL A 41 -12.50 -3.66 -4.82
N ASN A 42 -12.00 -2.74 -5.65
CA ASN A 42 -12.79 -1.98 -6.61
C ASN A 42 -13.45 -2.87 -7.68
N ILE A 43 -12.76 -3.92 -8.14
CA ILE A 43 -13.33 -4.92 -9.05
C ILE A 43 -14.47 -5.67 -8.36
N LEU A 44 -14.25 -6.20 -7.15
CA LEU A 44 -15.26 -6.95 -6.40
C LEU A 44 -16.50 -6.10 -6.08
N LEU A 45 -16.29 -4.84 -5.66
CA LEU A 45 -17.39 -3.90 -5.42
C LEU A 45 -18.15 -3.58 -6.71
N GLY A 46 -17.45 -3.51 -7.86
CA GLY A 46 -18.09 -3.37 -9.16
C GLY A 46 -19.06 -4.52 -9.44
N SER A 47 -18.61 -5.76 -9.30
CA SER A 47 -19.46 -6.94 -9.48
C SER A 47 -20.65 -6.96 -8.52
N LEU A 48 -20.44 -6.64 -7.24
CA LEU A 48 -21.52 -6.59 -6.25
C LEU A 48 -22.56 -5.50 -6.53
N ILE A 49 -22.14 -4.38 -7.11
CA ILE A 49 -23.05 -3.30 -7.53
C ILE A 49 -23.89 -3.78 -8.72
N ASP A 50 -23.28 -4.45 -9.69
CA ASP A 50 -23.97 -4.96 -10.89
C ASP A 50 -24.99 -6.05 -10.54
N GLU A 51 -24.74 -6.82 -9.47
CA GLU A 51 -25.62 -7.87 -8.95
C GLU A 51 -26.69 -7.35 -7.95
N ALA A 52 -26.56 -6.13 -7.45
CA ALA A 52 -27.47 -5.58 -6.45
C ALA A 52 -28.69 -4.89 -7.09
N ASP A 53 -29.89 -5.17 -6.55
CA ASP A 53 -31.13 -4.45 -6.88
C ASP A 53 -31.01 -2.94 -6.57
N GLU A 54 -32.02 -2.15 -6.96
CA GLU A 54 -32.09 -0.66 -7.03
C GLU A 54 -31.67 0.16 -5.77
N GLN A 55 -31.18 -0.47 -4.68
CA GLN A 55 -30.78 0.17 -3.42
C GLN A 55 -29.28 0.04 -3.09
N SER A 56 -28.39 -0.06 -4.08
CA SER A 56 -26.94 -0.22 -3.87
C SER A 56 -26.16 1.06 -3.50
N CYS A 57 -26.83 2.13 -3.03
CA CYS A 57 -26.18 3.42 -2.72
C CYS A 57 -24.99 3.29 -1.77
N GLN A 58 -25.05 2.39 -0.79
CA GLN A 58 -23.94 2.14 0.14
C GLN A 58 -22.73 1.49 -0.55
N LEU A 59 -22.96 0.55 -1.48
CA LEU A 59 -21.89 -0.09 -2.26
C LEU A 59 -21.20 0.93 -3.18
N PHE A 60 -21.97 1.81 -3.82
CA PHE A 60 -21.41 2.92 -4.62
C PHE A 60 -20.56 3.87 -3.78
N ALA A 61 -21.02 4.22 -2.57
CA ALA A 61 -20.25 5.06 -1.65
C ALA A 61 -18.94 4.39 -1.22
N ILE A 62 -18.98 3.10 -0.86
CA ILE A 62 -17.78 2.32 -0.49
C ILE A 62 -16.80 2.25 -1.67
N ARG A 63 -17.28 1.98 -2.89
CA ARG A 63 -16.44 1.96 -4.10
C ARG A 63 -15.78 3.31 -4.35
N THR A 64 -16.53 4.40 -4.19
CA THR A 64 -16.00 5.76 -4.39
C THR A 64 -14.95 6.13 -3.35
N LEU A 65 -15.12 5.71 -2.09
CA LEU A 65 -14.10 5.88 -1.05
C LEU A 65 -12.86 5.04 -1.35
N THR A 66 -13.04 3.80 -1.81
CA THR A 66 -11.93 2.89 -2.15
C THR A 66 -11.10 3.45 -3.31
N MET A 67 -11.75 3.94 -4.38
CA MET A 67 -11.07 4.62 -5.50
C MET A 67 -10.31 5.88 -5.07
N GLN A 68 -10.83 6.65 -4.11
CA GLN A 68 -10.11 7.81 -3.56
C GLN A 68 -8.85 7.39 -2.81
N VAL A 69 -8.91 6.31 -2.02
CA VAL A 69 -7.73 5.79 -1.31
C VAL A 69 -6.70 5.26 -2.30
N GLU A 70 -7.13 4.53 -3.35
CA GLU A 70 -6.24 4.04 -4.41
C GLU A 70 -5.50 5.22 -5.08
N ALA A 71 -6.23 6.26 -5.49
CA ALA A 71 -5.64 7.45 -6.08
C ALA A 71 -4.65 8.19 -5.14
N LEU A 72 -4.95 8.23 -3.83
CA LEU A 72 -4.05 8.82 -2.84
C LEU A 72 -2.76 8.00 -2.69
N ILE A 73 -2.85 6.67 -2.65
CA ILE A 73 -1.68 5.78 -2.61
C ILE A 73 -0.83 5.95 -3.87
N ASP A 74 -1.45 5.95 -5.05
CA ASP A 74 -0.76 6.13 -6.32
C ASP A 74 -0.02 7.48 -6.38
N SER A 75 -0.62 8.54 -5.81
CA SER A 75 -0.01 9.87 -5.79
C SER A 75 1.27 9.95 -4.95
N VAL A 76 1.44 9.08 -3.97
CA VAL A 76 2.60 9.08 -3.06
C VAL A 76 3.66 8.04 -3.43
N GLU A 77 3.34 7.08 -4.29
CA GLU A 77 4.25 6.01 -4.67
C GLU A 77 5.53 6.55 -5.36
N ALA A 78 5.36 7.38 -6.40
CA ALA A 78 6.49 7.92 -7.16
C ALA A 78 7.41 8.84 -6.33
N PRO A 79 6.90 9.78 -5.52
CA PRO A 79 7.72 10.56 -4.58
C PRO A 79 8.50 9.69 -3.58
N ILE A 80 7.86 8.65 -3.04
CA ILE A 80 8.51 7.74 -2.08
C ILE A 80 9.61 6.94 -2.76
N ARG A 81 9.36 6.41 -3.96
CA ARG A 81 10.38 5.72 -4.75
C ARG A 81 11.57 6.65 -5.05
N GLY A 82 11.31 7.90 -5.40
CA GLY A 82 12.36 8.90 -5.60
C GLY A 82 13.18 9.17 -4.33
N ALA A 83 12.53 9.22 -3.16
CA ALA A 83 13.22 9.36 -1.88
C ALA A 83 14.07 8.11 -1.53
N GLU A 84 13.55 6.92 -1.81
CA GLU A 84 14.29 5.66 -1.64
C GLU A 84 15.52 5.58 -2.55
N ASP A 85 15.42 6.05 -3.79
CA ASP A 85 16.53 6.09 -4.75
C ASP A 85 17.66 7.04 -4.30
N LEU A 86 17.31 8.13 -3.59
CA LEU A 86 18.26 9.11 -3.06
C LEU A 86 18.86 8.72 -1.70
N ALA A 87 18.25 7.77 -0.99
CA ALA A 87 18.79 7.28 0.27
C ALA A 87 20.13 6.54 0.02
N PRO A 88 21.07 6.55 0.98
CA PRO A 88 22.27 5.74 0.87
C PRO A 88 21.92 4.26 0.68
N GLN A 89 22.49 3.64 -0.35
CA GLN A 89 22.16 2.27 -0.72
C GLN A 89 23.15 1.30 -0.07
N ASN A 90 22.62 0.24 0.54
CA ASN A 90 23.44 -0.86 1.01
C ASN A 90 23.86 -1.74 -0.18
N PRO A 91 25.15 -1.86 -0.52
CA PRO A 91 25.61 -2.60 -1.69
C PRO A 91 25.39 -4.13 -1.57
N THR A 92 25.09 -4.63 -0.38
CA THR A 92 24.79 -6.04 -0.11
C THR A 92 23.30 -6.33 -0.06
N SER A 93 22.44 -5.30 -0.11
CA SER A 93 20.98 -5.43 -0.11
C SER A 93 20.42 -5.13 -1.49
N LEU A 94 19.47 -5.96 -1.94
CA LEU A 94 18.67 -5.67 -3.14
C LEU A 94 17.51 -4.72 -2.85
N VAL A 95 17.27 -4.38 -1.57
CA VAL A 95 16.17 -3.51 -1.15
C VAL A 95 16.60 -2.05 -1.18
N ARG A 96 15.87 -1.23 -1.94
CA ARG A 96 16.08 0.23 -1.99
C ARG A 96 15.79 0.87 -0.64
N GLY A 97 16.61 1.84 -0.26
CA GLY A 97 16.47 2.54 1.02
C GLY A 97 16.89 1.73 2.24
N ALA A 98 17.45 0.53 2.06
CA ALA A 98 17.98 -0.28 3.15
C ALA A 98 19.20 0.39 3.82
N GLU A 99 19.36 0.15 5.13
CA GLU A 99 20.43 0.75 5.93
C GLU A 99 21.82 0.33 5.44
N VAL A 100 22.73 1.30 5.32
CA VAL A 100 24.14 1.06 5.00
C VAL A 100 24.84 0.50 6.24
N PRO A 101 25.53 -0.65 6.16
CA PRO A 101 26.28 -1.19 7.28
C PRO A 101 27.36 -0.19 7.72
N SER A 102 27.48 0.04 9.03
CA SER A 102 28.50 0.92 9.62
C SER A 102 29.89 0.30 9.56
#